data_AF-A0A2K8MCK6-F1
#
_entry.id   AF-A0A2K8MCK6-F1
#
_cell.length_a   1.000
_cell.length_b   1.000
_cell.length_c   1.000
_cell.angle_alpha   90.00
_cell.angle_beta   90.00
_cell.angle_gamma   90.00
#
_symmetry.space_group_name_H-M   'P 1'
#
loop_
_entity.id
_entity.type
_entity.pdbx_description
1 polymer ?
#
loop_
_entity_poly.entity_id
_entity_poly.type
_entity_poly.pdbx_seq_one_letter_code
_entity_poly.pdbx_strand_id
1 'polypeptide(L)'
;MFVLTAALADLYLKLPAPIVIEPQSVLLLVGLCLPAMVIGTIVALPINGVGALAMLAFGGSFAPARSRTAWALAGGILGGVGVWLFETDANFSFAVVATSVFCGWLSSWSDAGIADA
;
A
#
# COMPACT_ATOMS: atom_id res chain seq x y z
N MET A 1 -5.46 0.09 -2.32
CA MET A 1 -6.27 -0.66 -3.30
C MET A 1 -5.89 -2.13 -3.30
N PHE A 2 -4.67 -2.55 -3.67
CA PHE A 2 -4.33 -3.99 -3.77
C PHE A 2 -4.55 -4.81 -2.48
N VAL A 3 -4.13 -4.32 -1.29
CA VAL A 3 -4.42 -5.01 -0.01
C VAL A 3 -5.92 -5.20 0.22
N LEU A 4 -6.72 -4.18 -0.09
CA LEU A 4 -8.17 -4.25 0.08
C LEU A 4 -8.79 -5.28 -0.88
N THR A 5 -8.38 -5.29 -2.14
CA THR A 5 -8.87 -6.28 -3.11
C THR A 5 -8.44 -7.70 -2.75
N ALA A 6 -7.21 -7.90 -2.27
CA ALA A 6 -6.76 -9.22 -1.83
C ALA A 6 -7.49 -9.68 -0.56
N ALA A 7 -7.74 -8.77 0.39
CA ALA A 7 -8.53 -9.07 1.57
C ALA A 7 -9.96 -9.49 1.25
N LEU A 8 -10.59 -8.77 0.31
CA LEU A 8 -11.94 -9.09 -0.17
C LEU A 8 -11.95 -10.41 -0.95
N ALA A 9 -10.92 -10.69 -1.76
CA ALA A 9 -10.80 -11.94 -2.51
C ALA A 9 -10.57 -13.14 -1.58
N ASP A 10 -9.70 -13.01 -0.58
CA ASP A 10 -9.48 -14.07 0.41
C ASP A 10 -10.73 -14.34 1.26
N LEU A 11 -11.44 -13.27 1.67
CA LEU A 11 -12.73 -13.40 2.35
C LEU A 11 -13.76 -14.11 1.45
N TYR A 12 -13.79 -13.80 0.15
CA TYR A 12 -14.65 -14.45 -0.83
C TYR A 12 -14.36 -15.95 -0.94
N LEU A 13 -13.09 -16.35 -1.00
CA LEU A 13 -12.68 -17.75 -1.11
C LEU A 13 -13.00 -18.58 0.14
N LYS A 14 -13.11 -17.95 1.31
CA LYS A 14 -13.41 -18.61 2.59
C LYS A 14 -14.91 -18.79 2.85
N LEU A 15 -15.78 -18.25 2.00
CA LEU A 15 -17.22 -18.35 2.19
C LEU A 15 -17.77 -19.70 1.69
N PRO A 16 -18.58 -20.41 2.51
CA PRO A 16 -19.03 -21.77 2.22
C PRO A 16 -20.05 -21.85 1.07
N ALA A 17 -20.58 -20.71 0.60
CA ALA A 17 -21.42 -20.61 -0.58
C ALA A 17 -21.16 -19.28 -1.31
N PRO A 18 -21.30 -19.21 -2.65
CA PRO A 18 -21.17 -17.98 -3.40
C PRO A 18 -22.14 -16.93 -2.87
N ILE A 19 -21.63 -15.76 -2.46
CA ILE A 19 -22.50 -14.62 -2.16
C ILE A 19 -23.10 -14.18 -3.49
N VAL A 20 -24.42 -14.35 -3.64
CA VAL A 20 -25.17 -13.72 -4.72
C VAL A 20 -25.18 -12.22 -4.42
N ILE A 21 -24.31 -11.47 -5.10
CA ILE A 21 -24.29 -10.01 -4.98
C ILE A 21 -25.44 -9.49 -5.82
N GLU A 22 -26.54 -9.15 -5.16
CA GLU A 22 -27.63 -8.45 -5.81
C GLU A 22 -27.15 -7.05 -6.24
N PRO A 23 -27.62 -6.51 -7.38
CA PRO A 23 -27.18 -5.19 -7.86
C PRO A 23 -27.31 -4.07 -6.81
N GLN A 24 -28.33 -4.16 -5.96
CA GLN A 24 -28.55 -3.26 -4.82
C GLN A 24 -27.47 -3.36 -3.73
N SER A 25 -26.88 -4.53 -3.53
CA SER A 25 -25.81 -4.76 -2.55
C SER A 25 -24.45 -4.21 -3.00
N VAL A 26 -24.25 -3.99 -4.30
CA VAL A 26 -23.01 -3.39 -4.85
C VAL A 26 -22.82 -1.97 -4.33
N LEU A 27 -23.88 -1.16 -4.31
CA LEU A 27 -23.82 0.22 -3.81
C LEU A 27 -23.50 0.26 -2.30
N LEU A 28 -24.02 -0.70 -1.53
CA LEU A 28 -23.71 -0.86 -0.12
C LEU A 28 -22.24 -1.25 0.11
N LEU A 29 -21.71 -2.17 -0.68
CA LEU A 29 -20.29 -2.57 -0.65
C LEU A 29 -19.36 -1.40 -1.01
N VAL A 30 -19.69 -0.64 -2.05
CA VAL A 30 -18.94 0.58 -2.42
C VAL A 30 -19.02 1.61 -1.29
N GLY A 31 -20.21 1.79 -0.71
CA GLY A 31 -20.43 2.68 0.43
C GLY A 31 -19.59 2.30 1.66
N LEU A 32 -19.41 1.00 1.93
CA LEU A 32 -18.55 0.49 3.00
C LEU A 32 -17.05 0.56 2.68
N CYS A 33 -16.67 0.51 1.39
CA CYS A 33 -15.28 0.69 0.98
C CYS A 33 -14.77 2.11 1.24
N LEU A 34 -15.63 3.12 1.17
CA LEU A 34 -15.26 4.52 1.42
C LEU A 34 -14.68 4.76 2.83
N PRO A 35 -15.36 4.42 3.94
CA PRO A 35 -14.79 4.60 5.27
C PRO A 35 -13.55 3.73 5.48
N ALA A 36 -13.51 2.52 4.93
CA ALA A 36 -12.32 1.67 4.97
C ALA A 36 -11.11 2.32 4.26
N MET A 37 -11.34 2.97 3.12
CA MET A 37 -10.31 3.75 2.42
C MET A 37 -9.86 4.97 3.22
N VAL A 38 -10.78 5.69 3.85
CA VAL A 38 -10.45 6.87 4.68
C VAL A 38 -9.58 6.44 5.86
N ILE A 39 -10.01 5.44 6.63
CA ILE A 39 -9.24 4.91 7.76
C ILE A 39 -7.89 4.38 7.30
N GLY A 40 -7.86 3.60 6.22
CA GLY A 40 -6.62 3.09 5.64
C GLY A 40 -5.66 4.20 5.21
N THR A 41 -6.18 5.30 4.66
CA THR A 41 -5.38 6.48 4.31
C THR A 41 -4.81 7.16 5.54
N ILE A 42 -5.62 7.37 6.59
CA ILE A 42 -5.20 7.98 7.86
C ILE A 42 -4.05 7.18 8.49
N VAL A 43 -4.13 5.84 8.46
CA VAL A 43 -3.08 4.96 9.00
C VAL A 43 -1.84 4.95 8.11
N ALA A 44 -2.02 4.94 6.78
CA ALA A 44 -0.92 4.88 5.83
C ALA A 44 -0.13 6.19 5.72
N LEU A 45 -0.78 7.35 5.90
CA LEU A 45 -0.17 8.67 5.76
C LEU A 45 1.07 8.88 6.66
N PRO A 46 1.02 8.63 7.98
CA PRO A 46 2.18 8.84 8.85
C PRO A 46 3.32 7.86 8.52
N ILE A 47 3.01 6.60 8.21
CA ILE A 47 4.03 5.58 7.89
C ILE A 47 4.77 5.99 6.59
N ASN A 48 4.01 6.33 5.55
CA ASN A 48 4.59 6.79 4.29
C ASN A 48 5.31 8.14 4.45
N GLY A 49 4.80 9.03 5.30
CA GLY A 49 5.43 10.33 5.59
C GLY A 49 6.80 10.17 6.26
N VAL A 50 6.90 9.34 7.31
CA VAL A 50 8.18 9.05 7.97
C VAL A 50 9.16 8.36 7.01
N GLY A 51 8.69 7.37 6.24
CA GLY A 51 9.51 6.69 5.23
C GLY A 51 10.03 7.65 4.16
N ALA A 52 9.18 8.58 3.69
CA ALA A 52 9.56 9.59 2.71
C ALA A 52 10.62 10.56 3.28
N LEU A 53 10.45 11.06 4.51
CA LEU A 53 11.46 11.92 5.14
C LEU A 53 12.82 11.23 5.28
N ALA A 54 12.82 9.95 5.68
CA ALA A 54 14.04 9.16 5.77
C ALA A 54 14.71 8.99 4.40
N MET A 55 13.93 8.69 3.35
CA MET A 55 14.44 8.53 1.99
C MET A 55 14.99 9.85 1.42
N LEU A 56 14.36 10.99 1.70
CA LEU A 56 14.88 12.30 1.28
C LEU A 56 16.21 12.63 1.97
N ALA A 57 16.31 12.39 3.29
CA ALA A 57 17.56 12.58 4.02
C ALA A 57 18.68 11.68 3.47
N PHE A 58 18.35 10.42 3.15
CA PHE A 58 19.30 9.47 2.55
C PHE A 58 19.66 9.84 1.10
N GLY A 59 18.71 10.36 0.32
CA GLY A 59 18.94 10.91 -1.02
C GLY A 59 19.87 12.12 -1.02
N GLY A 60 19.89 12.91 0.05
CA GLY A 60 20.84 14.00 0.25
C GLY A 60 22.30 13.53 0.27
N SER A 61 22.58 12.36 0.85
CA SER A 61 23.94 11.81 1.00
C SER A 61 24.30 10.73 -0.02
N PHE A 62 23.31 10.10 -0.67
CA PHE A 62 23.50 8.99 -1.61
C PHE A 62 22.64 9.17 -2.87
N ALA A 63 23.25 9.62 -3.96
CA ALA A 63 22.55 9.94 -5.22
C ALA A 63 21.65 8.81 -5.77
N PRO A 64 22.02 7.52 -5.71
CA PRO A 64 21.14 6.44 -6.20
C PRO A 64 19.81 6.31 -5.45
N ALA A 65 19.74 6.78 -4.20
CA ALA A 65 18.51 6.76 -3.41
C ALA A 65 17.43 7.73 -3.90
N ARG A 66 17.78 8.69 -4.77
CA ARG A 66 16.82 9.59 -5.43
C ARG A 66 16.04 8.92 -6.55
N SER A 67 16.45 7.72 -6.98
CA SER A 67 15.78 7.01 -8.07
C SER A 67 14.43 6.44 -7.63
N ARG A 68 13.42 6.52 -8.50
CA ARG A 68 12.10 5.92 -8.23
C ARG A 68 12.17 4.42 -7.92
N THR A 69 13.14 3.73 -8.51
CA THR A 69 13.41 2.31 -8.24
C THR A 69 13.89 2.08 -6.81
N ALA A 70 14.76 2.94 -6.27
CA ALA A 70 15.19 2.83 -4.88
C ALA A 70 14.02 3.02 -3.90
N TRP A 71 13.13 3.97 -4.19
CA TRP A 71 11.92 4.19 -3.39
C TRP A 71 10.93 3.02 -3.48
N ALA A 72 10.72 2.47 -4.67
CA ALA A 72 9.93 1.26 -4.88
C ALA A 72 10.48 0.06 -4.10
N LEU A 73 11.81 -0.14 -4.12
CA LEU A 73 12.48 -1.20 -3.36
C LEU A 73 12.37 -0.98 -1.85
N ALA A 74 12.57 0.24 -1.36
CA ALA A 74 12.40 0.58 0.04
C ALA A 74 10.96 0.26 0.51
N GLY A 75 9.96 0.66 -0.29
CA GLY A 75 8.57 0.30 -0.06
C GLY A 75 8.34 -1.21 -0.02
N GLY A 76 8.89 -1.95 -0.98
CA GLY A 76 8.78 -3.41 -1.02
C GLY A 76 9.42 -4.11 0.18
N ILE A 77 10.61 -3.68 0.61
CA ILE A 77 11.29 -4.20 1.80
C ILE A 77 10.43 -3.94 3.05
N LEU A 78 9.90 -2.73 3.19
CA LEU A 78 9.07 -2.34 4.33
C LEU A 78 7.75 -3.12 4.36
N GLY A 79 7.15 -3.39 3.19
CA GLY A 79 6.03 -4.31 3.04
C GLY A 79 6.39 -5.75 3.44
N GLY A 80 7.56 -6.24 3.03
CA GLY A 80 8.05 -7.58 3.40
C GLY A 80 8.31 -7.72 4.90
N VAL A 81 8.84 -6.69 5.55
CA VAL A 81 8.98 -6.63 7.02
C VAL A 81 7.62 -6.70 7.70
N GLY A 82 6.62 -5.98 7.17
CA GLY A 82 5.25 -6.06 7.67
C GLY A 82 4.67 -7.48 7.56
N VAL A 83 4.83 -8.13 6.41
CA VAL A 83 4.40 -9.53 6.21
C VAL A 83 5.05 -10.47 7.21
N TRP A 84 6.37 -10.32 7.43
CA TRP A 84 7.10 -11.14 8.39
C TRP A 84 6.62 -10.92 9.84
N LEU A 85 6.34 -9.67 10.22
CA LEU A 85 5.91 -9.32 11.58
C LEU A 85 4.49 -9.80 11.90
N PHE A 86 3.60 -9.80 10.91
CA PHE A 86 2.18 -10.10 11.09
C PHE A 86 1.77 -11.51 10.63
N GLU A 87 2.72 -12.32 10.17
CA GLU A 87 2.51 -13.72 9.73
C GLU A 87 1.30 -13.88 8.79
N THR A 88 1.22 -13.03 7.76
CA THR A 88 0.08 -13.02 6.83
C THR A 88 0.11 -14.19 5.84
N ASP A 89 -1.04 -14.62 5.32
CA ASP A 89 -1.10 -15.63 4.26
C ASP A 89 -0.48 -15.12 2.94
N ALA A 90 -0.27 -16.02 1.98
CA ALA A 90 0.42 -15.71 0.73
C ALA A 90 -0.29 -14.63 -0.12
N ASN A 91 -1.62 -14.60 -0.14
CA ASN A 91 -2.39 -13.64 -0.96
C ASN A 91 -2.30 -12.25 -0.35
N PHE A 92 -2.47 -12.14 0.96
CA PHE A 92 -2.27 -10.88 1.68
C PHE A 92 -0.82 -10.42 1.61
N SER A 93 0.14 -11.34 1.71
CA SER A 93 1.57 -11.04 1.65
C SER A 93 1.95 -10.37 0.33
N PHE A 94 1.52 -10.94 -0.79
CA PHE A 94 1.73 -10.35 -2.10
C PHE A 94 1.10 -8.96 -2.19
N ALA A 95 -0.15 -8.82 -1.73
CA ALA A 95 -0.88 -7.56 -1.84
C ALA A 95 -0.29 -6.44 -0.97
N VAL A 96 0.21 -6.77 0.23
CA VAL A 96 0.92 -5.85 1.12
C VAL A 96 2.21 -5.41 0.45
N VAL A 97 3.05 -6.34 0.00
CA VAL A 97 4.32 -6.00 -0.66
C VAL A 97 4.09 -5.17 -1.92
N ALA A 98 3.17 -5.58 -2.79
CA ALA A 98 2.86 -4.85 -4.02
C ALA A 98 2.31 -3.44 -3.74
N THR A 99 1.44 -3.29 -2.74
CA THR A 99 0.95 -1.96 -2.32
C THR A 99 2.10 -1.10 -1.79
N SER A 100 2.96 -1.64 -0.95
CA SER A 100 4.08 -0.89 -0.38
C SER A 100 5.10 -0.47 -1.44
N VAL A 101 5.39 -1.32 -2.43
CA VAL A 101 6.20 -0.93 -3.61
C VAL A 101 5.58 0.25 -4.33
N PHE A 102 4.26 0.19 -4.60
CA PHE A 102 3.55 1.24 -5.31
C PHE A 102 3.49 2.55 -4.50
N CYS A 103 3.27 2.46 -3.19
CA CYS A 103 3.32 3.61 -2.29
C CYS A 103 4.70 4.26 -2.28
N GLY A 104 5.78 3.48 -2.14
CA GLY A 104 7.15 3.99 -2.22
C GLY A 104 7.42 4.69 -3.55
N TRP A 105 7.04 4.05 -4.67
CA TRP A 105 7.17 4.64 -6.00
C TRP A 105 6.40 5.97 -6.14
N LEU A 106 5.17 6.06 -5.64
CA LEU A 106 4.38 7.29 -5.67
C LEU A 106 4.98 8.38 -4.79
N SER A 107 5.46 8.04 -3.59
CA SER A 107 6.09 9.00 -2.68
C SER A 107 7.35 9.64 -3.26
N SER A 108 8.05 8.94 -4.18
CA SER A 108 9.22 9.51 -4.88
C SER A 108 8.90 10.75 -5.73
N TRP A 109 7.63 10.99 -6.08
CA TRP A 109 7.23 12.20 -6.81
C TRP A 109 7.43 13.48 -6.00
N SER A 110 7.49 13.38 -4.67
CA SER A 110 7.80 14.53 -3.81
C SER A 110 9.25 15.04 -3.99
N ASP A 111 10.18 14.18 -4.42
CA ASP A 111 11.57 14.54 -4.70
C ASP A 111 11.71 15.26 -6.05
N ALA A 112 10.83 14.95 -7.02
CA ALA A 112 10.79 15.63 -8.32
C ALA A 112 10.39 17.11 -8.21
N GLY A 113 9.66 17.50 -7.16
CA GLY A 113 9.32 18.90 -6.88
C GLY A 113 10.43 19.69 -6.16
N ILE A 114 11.46 19.02 -5.64
CA ILE A 114 12.61 19.64 -4.96
C ILE A 114 13.80 19.79 -5.93
N ALA A 115 13.89 18.97 -6.98
CA ALA A 115 14.94 19.10 -8.00
C ALA A 115 14.75 20.28 -8.96
N ASP A 116 13.56 20.87 -9.03
CA ASP A 116 13.19 21.98 -9.93
C ASP A 116 12.95 23.33 -9.19
N ALA A 117 13.31 23.44 -7.90
CA ALA A 117 13.21 24.67 -7.09
C ALA A 117 14.59 25.13 -6.61
#